data_AF-A0A948ZTZ4-F1
#
_entry.id   AF-A0A948ZTZ4-F1
#
_cell.length_a   1.000
_cell.length_b   1.000
_cell.length_c   1.000
_cell.angle_alpha   90.00
_cell.angle_beta   90.00
_cell.angle_gamma   90.00
#
_symmetry.space_group_name_H-M   'P 1'
#
loop_
_entity.id
_entity.type
_entity.pdbx_description
1 polymer ?
#
loop_
_entity_poly.entity_id
_entity_poly.type
_entity_poly.pdbx_seq_one_letter_code
_entity_poly.pdbx_strand_id
1 'polypeptide(L)'
;MVNKLLGYILLLVGLVIIFSTLFGSYKVFTGGISVPELFTVPKEGIPSGGKAQDIQAQLEETIRKQIGDMLPADSVPKLLNLIAWSILAGILILGGGKIAGIGVRLISIRNNP
;
A
#
# COMPACT_ATOMS: atom_id res chain seq x y z
N MET A 1 -7.66 -5.09 35.96
CA MET A 1 -8.72 -5.22 34.93
C MET A 1 -8.43 -4.34 33.71
N VAL A 2 -8.06 -3.07 33.91
CA VAL A 2 -7.70 -2.12 32.83
C VAL A 2 -6.68 -2.65 31.82
N ASN A 3 -5.58 -3.28 32.26
CA ASN A 3 -4.56 -3.81 31.33
C ASN A 3 -5.08 -4.94 30.43
N LYS A 4 -6.00 -5.78 30.91
CA LYS A 4 -6.63 -6.82 30.07
C LYS A 4 -7.57 -6.20 29.05
N LEU A 5 -8.38 -5.21 29.47
CA LEU A 5 -9.26 -4.47 28.57
C LEU A 5 -8.46 -3.77 27.46
N LEU A 6 -7.36 -3.10 27.82
CA LEU A 6 -6.48 -2.42 26.86
C LEU A 6 -5.82 -3.42 25.90
N GLY A 7 -5.43 -4.59 26.38
CA GLY A 7 -4.88 -5.66 25.54
C GLY A 7 -5.88 -6.20 24.51
N TYR A 8 -7.14 -6.40 24.89
CA TYR A 8 -8.20 -6.79 23.95
C TYR A 8 -8.49 -5.71 22.92
N ILE A 9 -8.49 -4.43 23.32
CA ILE A 9 -8.65 -3.31 22.38
C ILE A 9 -7.52 -3.31 21.36
N LEU A 10 -6.26 -3.40 21.79
CA LEU A 10 -5.10 -3.45 20.88
C LEU A 10 -5.16 -4.65 19.93
N LEU A 11 -5.56 -5.82 20.44
CA LEU A 11 -5.74 -7.02 19.63
C LEU A 11 -6.78 -6.78 18.53
N LEU A 12 -7.94 -6.25 18.90
CA LEU A 12 -9.04 -5.99 17.97
C LEU A 12 -8.65 -4.93 16.93
N VAL A 13 -7.99 -3.85 17.35
CA VAL A 13 -7.50 -2.80 16.43
C VAL A 13 -6.50 -3.38 15.43
N GLY A 14 -5.51 -4.16 15.88
CA GLY A 14 -4.54 -4.80 15.00
C GLY A 14 -5.21 -5.74 14.00
N LEU A 15 -6.21 -6.51 14.44
CA LEU A 15 -6.98 -7.40 13.57
C LEU A 15 -7.78 -6.62 12.52
N VAL A 16 -8.45 -5.54 12.93
CA VAL A 16 -9.23 -4.67 12.02
C VAL A 16 -8.33 -4.06 10.95
N ILE A 17 -7.12 -3.61 11.30
CA ILE A 17 -6.14 -3.08 10.33
C ILE A 17 -5.79 -4.15 9.30
N ILE A 18 -5.47 -5.37 9.75
CA ILE A 18 -5.13 -6.49 8.86
C ILE A 18 -6.31 -6.81 7.94
N PHE A 19 -7.50 -7.04 8.50
CA PHE A 19 -8.69 -7.38 7.71
C PHE A 19 -9.07 -6.29 6.70
N SER A 20 -9.01 -5.02 7.11
CA SER A 20 -9.30 -3.89 6.22
C SER A 20 -8.29 -3.81 5.07
N THR A 21 -7.01 -4.08 5.36
CA THR A 21 -5.94 -4.11 4.36
C THR A 21 -6.13 -5.26 3.38
N LEU A 22 -6.44 -6.47 3.86
CA LEU A 22 -6.72 -7.61 2.98
C LEU A 22 -7.95 -7.35 2.09
N PHE A 23 -9.01 -6.78 2.66
CA PHE A 23 -10.22 -6.45 1.92
C PHE A 23 -9.96 -5.37 0.85
N GLY A 24 -9.18 -4.35 1.18
CA GLY A 24 -8.71 -3.34 0.23
C GLY A 24 -7.89 -3.96 -0.90
N SER A 25 -6.90 -4.81 -0.56
CA SER A 25 -6.09 -5.52 -1.54
C SER A 25 -6.91 -6.46 -2.43
N TYR A 26 -7.93 -7.13 -1.90
CA TYR A 26 -8.84 -7.96 -2.70
C TYR A 26 -9.60 -7.13 -3.72
N LYS A 27 -10.12 -5.96 -3.33
CA LYS A 27 -10.81 -5.04 -4.25
C LYS A 27 -9.89 -4.44 -5.31
N VAL A 28 -8.67 -4.10 -4.93
CA VAL A 28 -7.63 -3.63 -5.87
C VAL A 28 -7.30 -4.71 -6.89
N PHE A 29 -7.12 -5.96 -6.45
CA PHE A 29 -6.77 -7.06 -7.32
C PHE A 29 -7.91 -7.47 -8.28
N THR A 30 -9.16 -7.40 -7.80
CA THR A 30 -10.36 -7.68 -8.62
C THR A 30 -10.80 -6.50 -9.50
N GLY A 31 -10.07 -5.38 -9.47
CA GLY A 31 -10.38 -4.19 -10.28
C GLY A 31 -11.60 -3.40 -9.80
N GLY A 32 -12.11 -3.66 -8.59
CA GLY A 32 -13.26 -2.97 -8.01
C GLY A 32 -12.94 -1.57 -7.47
N ILE A 33 -11.67 -1.25 -7.23
CA ILE A 33 -11.19 0.08 -6.83
C ILE A 33 -9.86 0.34 -7.55
N SER A 34 -9.74 1.50 -8.20
CA SER A 34 -8.48 1.96 -8.79
C SER A 34 -7.47 2.24 -7.68
N VAL A 35 -6.28 1.64 -7.78
CA VAL A 35 -5.15 1.97 -6.90
C VAL A 35 -4.91 3.49 -6.91
N PRO A 36 -4.53 4.09 -5.78
CA PRO A 36 -4.10 5.49 -5.77
C PRO A 36 -3.04 5.69 -6.86
N GLU A 37 -3.33 6.57 -7.82
CA GLU A 37 -2.47 6.79 -8.98
C GLU A 37 -1.27 7.64 -8.56
N LEU A 38 -0.23 6.98 -8.04
CA LEU A 38 1.05 7.61 -7.73
C LEU A 38 1.86 7.89 -8.99
N PHE A 39 1.65 7.08 -10.03
CA PHE A 39 2.23 7.22 -11.35
C PHE A 39 1.11 7.43 -12.36
N THR A 40 1.13 8.57 -13.04
CA THR A 40 0.19 8.93 -14.12
C THR A 40 0.99 9.23 -15.38
N VAL A 41 0.43 8.88 -16.55
CA VAL A 41 0.97 9.35 -17.83
C VAL A 41 0.56 10.82 -17.98
N PRO A 42 1.50 11.76 -18.13
CA PRO A 42 1.17 13.15 -18.40
C PRO A 42 0.36 13.21 -19.71
N LYS A 43 -0.93 13.54 -19.62
CA LYS A 43 -1.67 14.01 -20.80
C LYS A 43 -1.11 15.38 -21.11
N GLU A 44 -0.48 15.53 -22.28
CA GLU A 44 0.14 16.78 -22.73
C GLU A 44 -0.69 18.02 -22.35
N GLY A 45 -0.09 18.90 -21.54
CA GLY A 45 -0.68 20.18 -21.19
C GLY A 45 -0.24 20.74 -19.84
N ILE A 46 0.74 21.65 -19.90
CA ILE A 46 1.12 22.69 -18.92
C ILE A 46 2.32 22.35 -18.00
N PRO A 47 3.39 23.19 -18.00
CA PRO A 47 4.64 22.91 -17.32
C PRO A 47 4.54 23.32 -15.83
N SER A 48 5.17 22.54 -14.96
CA SER A 48 5.50 22.98 -13.61
C SER A 48 6.92 22.54 -13.31
N GLY A 49 7.77 23.51 -12.98
CA GLY A 49 9.21 23.36 -12.97
C GLY A 49 9.72 22.45 -11.86
N GLY A 50 10.84 21.79 -12.15
CA GLY A 50 11.65 21.07 -11.19
C GLY A 50 12.43 19.96 -11.86
N LYS A 51 13.76 19.99 -11.75
CA LYS A 51 14.74 19.04 -12.35
C LYS A 51 14.43 17.54 -12.13
N ALA A 52 13.50 17.20 -11.24
CA ALA A 52 13.01 15.83 -11.02
C ALA A 52 12.03 15.34 -12.10
N GLN A 53 11.29 16.25 -12.75
CA GLN A 53 10.31 15.90 -13.79
C GLN A 53 11.00 15.52 -15.10
N ASP A 54 12.19 16.05 -15.35
CA ASP A 54 13.01 15.74 -16.53
C ASP A 54 13.47 14.27 -16.52
N ILE A 55 13.86 13.76 -15.34
CA ILE A 55 14.27 12.36 -15.20
C ILE A 55 13.08 11.42 -15.39
N GLN A 56 11.91 11.75 -14.84
CA GLN A 56 10.70 10.95 -15.04
C GLN A 56 10.25 10.94 -16.50
N ALA A 57 10.27 12.09 -17.17
CA ALA A 57 9.89 12.21 -18.58
C ALA A 57 10.86 11.44 -19.50
N GLN A 58 12.17 11.53 -19.26
CA GLN A 58 13.18 10.78 -20.01
C GLN A 58 13.06 9.26 -19.79
N LEU A 59 12.75 8.85 -18.57
CA LEU A 59 12.52 7.44 -18.24
C LEU A 59 11.25 6.92 -18.92
N GLU A 60 10.17 7.71 -18.91
CA GLU A 60 8.91 7.37 -19.57
C GLU A 60 9.07 7.27 -21.09
N GLU A 61 9.82 8.19 -21.72
CA GLU A 61 10.10 8.15 -23.16
C GLU A 61 10.95 6.92 -23.54
N THR A 62 11.94 6.58 -22.72
CA THR A 62 12.79 5.40 -22.92
C THR A 62 11.97 4.11 -22.78
N ILE A 63 11.09 4.05 -21.79
CA ILE A 63 10.17 2.92 -21.57
C ILE A 63 9.16 2.83 -22.72
N ARG A 64 8.58 3.94 -23.19
CA ARG A 64 7.67 3.95 -24.35
C ARG A 64 8.36 3.46 -25.61
N LYS A 65 9.60 3.89 -25.89
CA LYS A 65 10.35 3.45 -27.08
C LYS A 65 10.75 1.97 -27.04
N GLN A 66 11.04 1.42 -25.87
CA GLN A 66 11.50 0.02 -25.76
C GLN A 66 10.37 -0.98 -25.45
N ILE A 67 9.35 -0.55 -24.72
CA ILE A 67 8.27 -1.42 -24.20
C ILE A 67 6.92 -1.10 -24.86
N GLY A 68 6.72 0.09 -25.41
CA GLY A 68 5.46 0.52 -26.02
C GLY A 68 5.04 -0.26 -27.26
N ASP A 69 5.98 -0.90 -27.96
CA ASP A 69 5.68 -1.82 -29.07
C ASP A 69 5.17 -3.20 -28.59
N MET A 70 5.35 -3.55 -27.31
CA MET A 70 4.95 -4.85 -26.76
C MET A 70 3.85 -4.77 -25.69
N LEU A 71 3.68 -3.62 -25.02
CA LEU A 71 2.68 -3.41 -23.97
C LEU A 71 1.96 -2.06 -24.12
N PRO A 72 0.64 -1.98 -23.86
CA PRO A 72 -0.10 -0.72 -23.87
C PRO A 72 0.51 0.28 -22.91
N ALA A 73 0.66 1.55 -23.34
CA ALA A 73 1.31 2.62 -22.56
C ALA A 73 0.74 2.80 -21.14
N ASP A 74 -0.53 2.49 -20.92
CA ASP A 74 -1.20 2.56 -19.61
C ASP A 74 -0.86 1.40 -18.65
N SER A 75 -0.20 0.35 -19.13
CA SER A 75 0.09 -0.86 -18.33
C SER A 75 1.22 -0.63 -17.32
N VAL A 76 2.24 0.15 -17.70
CA VAL A 76 3.41 0.39 -16.85
C VAL A 76 3.06 1.19 -15.59
N PRO A 77 2.39 2.35 -15.66
CA PRO A 77 2.00 3.10 -14.46
C PRO A 77 1.09 2.28 -13.56
N LYS A 78 0.17 1.50 -14.14
CA LYS A 78 -0.75 0.62 -13.40
C LYS A 78 0.00 -0.46 -12.61
N LEU A 79 1.01 -1.09 -13.22
CA LEU A 79 1.87 -2.06 -12.53
C LEU A 79 2.65 -1.40 -11.38
N LEU A 80 3.24 -0.22 -11.60
CA LEU A 80 3.95 0.52 -10.56
C LEU A 80 3.03 0.90 -9.39
N ASN A 81 1.82 1.37 -9.67
CA ASN A 81 0.82 1.66 -8.63
C ASN A 81 0.43 0.40 -7.85
N LEU A 82 0.32 -0.75 -8.50
CA LEU A 82 0.01 -2.03 -7.84
C LEU A 82 1.16 -2.51 -6.94
N ILE A 83 2.41 -2.32 -7.36
CA ILE A 83 3.61 -2.61 -6.57
C ILE A 83 3.64 -1.70 -5.33
N ALA A 84 3.41 -0.40 -5.51
CA ALA A 84 3.36 0.56 -4.42
C ALA A 84 2.27 0.20 -3.39
N TRP A 85 1.08 -0.17 -3.88
CA TRP A 85 0.00 -0.67 -3.01
C TRP A 85 0.40 -1.95 -2.27
N SER A 86 1.07 -2.88 -2.93
CA SER A 86 1.50 -4.14 -2.32
C SER A 86 2.51 -3.92 -1.19
N ILE A 87 3.45 -2.99 -1.38
CA ILE A 87 4.41 -2.59 -0.35
C ILE A 87 3.66 -1.98 0.85
N LEU A 88 2.75 -1.04 0.59
CA LEU A 88 1.94 -0.40 1.63
C LEU A 88 1.10 -1.43 2.41
N ALA A 89 0.44 -2.34 1.71
CA ALA A 89 -0.33 -3.42 2.31
C ALA A 89 0.53 -4.32 3.18
N GLY A 90 1.74 -4.65 2.73
CA GLY A 90 2.73 -5.39 3.53
C GLY A 90 3.07 -4.68 4.83
N ILE A 91 3.36 -3.38 4.77
CA ILE A 91 3.67 -2.55 5.96
C ILE A 91 2.47 -2.56 6.94
N LEU A 92 1.25 -2.37 6.44
CA LEU A 92 0.03 -2.39 7.25
C LEU A 92 -0.20 -3.73 7.94
N ILE A 93 0.01 -4.85 7.24
CA ILE A 93 -0.13 -6.19 7.82
C ILE A 93 0.92 -6.41 8.93
N LEU A 94 2.17 -6.04 8.68
CA LEU A 94 3.25 -6.16 9.68
C LEU A 94 2.98 -5.25 10.89
N GLY A 95 2.57 -4.00 10.66
CA GLY A 95 2.22 -3.05 11.71
C GLY A 95 1.01 -3.51 12.54
N GLY A 96 -0.08 -3.92 11.87
CA GLY A 96 -1.26 -4.50 12.53
C GLY A 96 -0.92 -5.74 13.35
N GLY A 97 -0.05 -6.61 12.85
CA GLY A 97 0.45 -7.77 13.58
C GLY A 97 1.25 -7.41 14.83
N LYS A 98 2.10 -6.37 14.77
CA LYS A 98 2.82 -5.85 15.95
C LYS A 98 1.85 -5.30 17.00
N ILE A 99 0.84 -4.53 16.58
CA ILE A 99 -0.18 -3.97 17.48
C ILE A 99 -0.97 -5.09 18.16
N ALA A 100 -1.41 -6.09 17.39
CA ALA A 100 -2.10 -7.25 17.94
C ALA A 100 -1.22 -8.06 18.91
N GLY A 101 0.06 -8.23 18.58
CA GLY A 101 1.03 -8.90 19.44
C GLY A 101 1.28 -8.20 20.77
N ILE A 102 1.33 -6.86 20.78
CA ILE A 102 1.36 -6.08 22.03
C ILE A 102 0.09 -6.32 22.86
N GLY A 103 -1.07 -6.36 22.19
CA GLY A 103 -2.35 -6.68 22.81
C GLY A 103 -2.34 -8.04 23.53
N VAL A 104 -1.88 -9.09 22.85
CA VAL A 104 -1.75 -10.45 23.41
C VAL A 104 -0.79 -10.48 24.59
N ARG A 105 0.36 -9.79 24.50
CA ARG A 105 1.32 -9.69 25.61
C ARG A 105 0.70 -9.02 26.84
N LEU A 106 -0.06 -7.93 26.66
CA LEU A 106 -0.76 -7.25 27.77
C LEU A 106 -1.77 -8.16 28.48
N ILE A 107 -2.49 -8.99 27.72
CA ILE A 107 -3.45 -9.96 28.27
C ILE A 107 -2.71 -11.03 29.09
N SER A 108 -1.55 -11.48 28.61
CA SER A 108 -0.74 -12.55 29.20
C SER A 108 -0.03 -12.15 30.50
N ILE A 109 0.39 -10.89 30.67
CA ILE A 109 1.21 -10.41 31.81
C ILE A 109 0.61 -10.71 33.20
N ARG A 110 -0.71 -10.87 33.36
CA ARG A 110 -1.34 -11.20 34.65
C ARG A 110 -1.54 -12.70 34.89
N ASN A 111 -1.40 -13.54 33.86
CA ASN A 111 -1.68 -14.98 33.95
C ASN A 111 -0.43 -15.82 34.30
N ASN A 112 0.73 -15.20 34.51
CA ASN A 112 1.91 -15.89 35.02
C ASN A 112 1.78 -15.98 36.56
N PRO A 113 1.77 -17.19 37.17
CA PRO A 113 1.76 -17.33 38.62
C PRO A 113 3.00 -16.69 39.27
#